data_AF-A0A7Y7C9H7-F1
#
_entry.id   AF-A0A7Y7C9H7-F1
#
_cell.length_a   1.000
_cell.length_b   1.000
_cell.length_c   1.000
_cell.angle_alpha   90.00
_cell.angle_beta   90.00
_cell.angle_gamma   90.00
#
_symmetry.space_group_name_H-M   'P 1'
#
loop_
_entity.id
_entity.type
_entity.pdbx_description
1 polymer ?
#
loop_
_entity_poly.entity_id
_entity_poly.type
_entity_poly.pdbx_seq_one_letter_code
_entity_poly.pdbx_strand_id
1 'polypeptide(L)'
;MLDEGQHAACVDAWLDRAGGNLSTEAFLQLFEAALTVLWKQTLTTLGEVTLTAIAGRVLHNASEQFPLFSSLKVERPTGLHFGALRERIRAGDDSGLREGSRFVLVEFLTVLGNLTAEILTPELHAELSKVALPEAVRPRVAAGEDTTS
;
A
#
# COMPACT_ATOMS: atom_id res chain seq x y z
N MET A 1 4.13 6.55 20.98
CA MET A 1 5.09 7.10 19.97
C MET A 1 6.17 6.09 19.58
N LEU A 2 6.12 4.83 20.03
CA LEU A 2 7.03 3.77 19.56
C LEU A 2 6.47 3.05 18.32
N ASP A 3 5.17 3.18 18.08
CA ASP A 3 4.39 2.30 17.21
C ASP A 3 4.48 2.73 15.73
N GLU A 4 4.49 4.04 15.46
CA GLU A 4 4.67 4.60 14.12
C GLU A 4 6.03 4.20 13.50
N GLY A 5 7.09 4.13 14.31
CA GLY A 5 8.41 3.68 13.87
C GLY A 5 8.43 2.19 13.48
N GLN A 6 7.67 1.35 14.19
CA GLN A 6 7.55 -0.07 13.85
C GLN A 6 6.76 -0.27 12.56
N HIS A 7 5.66 0.46 12.37
CA HIS A 7 4.87 0.40 11.14
C HIS A 7 5.67 0.89 9.94
N ALA A 8 6.40 2.00 10.08
CA ALA A 8 7.33 2.49 9.06
C ALA A 8 8.37 1.43 8.68
N ALA A 9 9.06 0.85 9.67
CA ALA A 9 10.06 -0.19 9.42
C ALA A 9 9.48 -1.44 8.72
N CYS A 10 8.27 -1.85 9.09
CA CYS A 10 7.57 -2.96 8.44
C CYS A 10 7.27 -2.66 6.96
N VAL A 11 6.73 -1.48 6.67
CA VAL A 11 6.40 -1.04 5.30
C VAL A 11 7.66 -0.87 4.47
N ASP A 12 8.72 -0.29 5.02
CA ASP A 12 10.01 -0.11 4.34
C ASP A 12 10.63 -1.46 3.96
N ALA A 13 10.71 -2.38 4.92
CA ALA A 13 11.24 -3.73 4.67
C ALA A 13 10.39 -4.50 3.63
N TRP A 14 9.09 -4.25 3.57
CA TRP A 14 8.23 -4.80 2.52
C TRP A 14 8.48 -4.15 1.16
N LEU A 15 8.58 -2.82 1.09
CA LEU A 15 8.86 -2.08 -0.15
C LEU A 15 10.21 -2.45 -0.75
N ASP A 16 11.26 -2.57 0.06
CA ASP A 16 12.59 -2.97 -0.38
C ASP A 16 12.58 -4.35 -1.05
N ARG A 17 11.81 -5.29 -0.50
CA ARG A 17 11.70 -6.66 -1.01
C ARG A 17 10.79 -6.77 -2.23
N ALA A 18 9.63 -6.12 -2.20
CA ALA A 18 8.54 -6.35 -3.15
C ALA A 18 8.47 -5.29 -4.26
N GLY A 19 8.91 -4.06 -3.96
CA GLY A 19 8.74 -2.88 -4.80
C GLY A 19 10.00 -2.39 -5.53
N GLY A 20 11.15 -3.02 -5.28
CA GLY A 20 12.42 -2.71 -5.93
C GLY A 20 12.34 -2.88 -7.46
N ASN A 21 12.79 -1.85 -8.20
CA ASN A 21 12.85 -1.84 -9.67
C ASN A 21 11.54 -2.11 -10.43
N LEU A 22 10.38 -1.98 -9.78
CA LEU A 22 9.09 -2.06 -10.46
C LEU A 22 8.81 -0.82 -11.32
N SER A 23 8.20 -1.04 -12.49
CA SER A 23 7.57 0.04 -13.26
C SER A 23 6.46 0.71 -12.45
N THR A 24 6.09 1.93 -12.81
CA THR A 24 5.02 2.67 -12.13
C THR A 24 3.70 1.89 -12.08
N GLU A 25 3.31 1.25 -13.18
CA GLU A 25 2.08 0.44 -13.22
C GLU A 25 2.17 -0.81 -12.34
N ALA A 26 3.31 -1.51 -12.36
CA ALA A 26 3.52 -2.66 -11.48
C ALA A 26 3.52 -2.21 -10.01
N PHE A 27 4.16 -1.10 -9.68
CA PHE A 27 4.14 -0.55 -8.33
C PHE A 27 2.71 -0.20 -7.88
N LEU A 28 1.89 0.41 -8.74
CA LEU A 28 0.47 0.66 -8.43
C LEU A 28 -0.28 -0.64 -8.12
N GLN A 29 -0.08 -1.69 -8.92
CA GLN A 29 -0.70 -3.00 -8.68
C GLN A 29 -0.26 -3.61 -7.34
N LEU A 30 1.03 -3.48 -7.00
CA LEU A 30 1.56 -3.95 -5.73
C LEU A 30 0.91 -3.20 -4.55
N PHE A 31 0.79 -1.87 -4.66
CA PHE A 31 0.14 -1.04 -3.65
C PHE A 31 -1.35 -1.37 -3.50
N GLU A 32 -2.07 -1.54 -4.61
CA GLU A 32 -3.48 -1.95 -4.62
C GLU A 32 -3.67 -3.31 -3.92
N ALA A 33 -2.80 -4.28 -4.21
CA ALA A 33 -2.81 -5.58 -3.55
C ALA A 33 -2.56 -5.47 -2.04
N ALA A 34 -1.57 -4.65 -1.64
CA ALA A 34 -1.21 -4.45 -0.24
C ALA A 34 -2.38 -3.86 0.57
N LEU A 35 -2.94 -2.76 0.08
CA LEU A 35 -4.03 -2.08 0.77
C LEU A 35 -5.31 -2.93 0.78
N THR A 36 -5.56 -3.71 -0.27
CA THR A 36 -6.69 -4.66 -0.33
C THR A 36 -6.55 -5.78 0.70
N VAL A 37 -5.36 -6.34 0.86
CA VAL A 37 -5.10 -7.39 1.87
C VAL A 37 -5.30 -6.83 3.28
N LEU A 38 -4.72 -5.67 3.59
CA LEU A 38 -4.90 -5.02 4.89
C LEU A 38 -6.37 -4.67 5.16
N TRP A 39 -7.08 -4.16 4.16
CA TRP A 39 -8.52 -3.89 4.26
C TRP A 39 -9.30 -5.15 4.61
N LYS A 40 -9.12 -6.25 3.87
CA LYS A 40 -9.83 -7.51 4.10
C LYS A 40 -9.56 -8.06 5.50
N GLN A 41 -8.30 -8.06 5.93
CA GLN A 41 -7.91 -8.54 7.25
C GLN A 41 -8.48 -7.68 8.38
N THR A 42 -8.58 -6.37 8.17
CA THR A 42 -9.12 -5.47 9.18
C THR A 42 -10.65 -5.53 9.25
N LEU A 43 -11.30 -5.75 8.10
CA LEU A 43 -12.75 -5.80 7.98
C LEU A 43 -13.38 -6.90 8.84
N THR A 44 -12.67 -8.03 9.01
CA THR A 44 -13.12 -9.14 9.86
C THR A 44 -13.20 -8.78 11.34
N THR A 45 -12.51 -7.72 11.78
CA THR A 45 -12.46 -7.28 13.18
C THR A 45 -13.27 -6.00 13.42
N LEU A 46 -13.06 -4.95 12.63
CA LEU A 46 -13.60 -3.61 12.92
C LEU A 46 -14.96 -3.32 12.28
N GLY A 47 -15.42 -4.17 11.37
CA GLY A 47 -16.65 -3.96 10.61
C GLY A 47 -16.53 -2.85 9.55
N GLU A 48 -17.42 -2.88 8.56
CA GLU A 48 -17.33 -2.05 7.35
C GLU A 48 -17.42 -0.55 7.63
N VAL A 49 -18.32 -0.13 8.51
CA VAL A 49 -18.58 1.28 8.82
C VAL A 49 -17.34 1.92 9.45
N THR A 50 -16.77 1.27 10.47
CA THR A 50 -15.56 1.74 11.17
C THR A 50 -14.38 1.81 10.22
N LEU A 51 -14.16 0.74 9.44
CA LEU A 51 -13.04 0.66 8.51
C LEU A 51 -13.12 1.72 7.41
N THR A 52 -14.32 1.99 6.89
CA THR A 52 -14.56 3.05 5.91
C THR A 52 -14.22 4.42 6.47
N ALA A 53 -14.60 4.71 7.71
CA ALA A 53 -14.29 5.99 8.36
C ALA A 53 -12.78 6.16 8.58
N ILE A 54 -12.09 5.10 9.00
CA ILE A 54 -10.63 5.09 9.16
C ILE A 54 -9.95 5.36 7.82
N ALA A 55 -10.26 4.57 6.80
CA ALA A 55 -9.67 4.75 5.47
C ALA A 55 -9.98 6.13 4.88
N GLY A 56 -11.19 6.66 5.09
CA GLY A 56 -11.54 8.03 4.69
C GLY A 56 -10.62 9.08 5.32
N ARG A 57 -10.32 8.97 6.61
CA ARG A 57 -9.36 9.86 7.30
C ARG A 57 -7.95 9.70 6.74
N VAL A 58 -7.47 8.47 6.57
CA VAL A 58 -6.11 8.21 6.05
C VAL A 58 -5.95 8.77 4.64
N LEU A 59 -6.91 8.54 3.75
CA LEU A 59 -6.88 9.04 2.38
C LEU A 59 -6.99 10.56 2.32
N HIS A 60 -7.77 11.17 3.22
CA HIS A 60 -7.82 12.62 3.36
C HIS A 60 -6.42 13.18 3.70
N ASN A 61 -5.78 12.66 4.76
CA ASN A 61 -4.44 13.07 5.18
C ASN A 61 -3.39 12.86 4.07
N ALA A 62 -3.48 11.73 3.35
CA ALA A 62 -2.61 11.44 2.23
C ALA A 62 -2.81 12.42 1.08
N SER A 63 -4.06 12.81 0.77
CA SER A 63 -4.37 13.74 -0.31
C SER A 63 -3.89 15.18 -0.06
N GLU A 64 -3.77 15.58 1.22
CA GLU A 64 -3.20 16.88 1.58
C GLU A 64 -1.71 16.97 1.28
N GLN A 65 -0.98 15.86 1.39
CA GLN A 65 0.47 15.79 1.15
C GLN A 65 0.82 15.34 -0.27
N PHE A 66 0.00 14.44 -0.83
CA PHE A 66 0.20 13.79 -2.13
C PHE A 66 -1.08 13.93 -2.96
N PRO A 67 -1.24 15.02 -3.74
CA PRO A 67 -2.48 15.31 -4.47
C PRO A 67 -2.96 14.18 -5.39
N LEU A 68 -2.07 13.30 -5.86
CA LEU A 68 -2.39 12.10 -6.62
C LEU A 68 -3.41 11.19 -5.89
N PHE A 69 -3.32 11.10 -4.56
CA PHE A 69 -4.14 10.22 -3.72
C PHE A 69 -5.57 10.73 -3.50
N SER A 70 -5.87 11.98 -3.88
CA SER A 70 -7.26 12.48 -3.94
C SER A 70 -8.16 11.69 -4.89
N SER A 71 -7.55 10.93 -5.81
CA SER A 71 -8.26 10.05 -6.75
C SER A 71 -8.69 8.70 -6.16
N LEU A 72 -8.16 8.33 -4.99
CA LEU A 72 -8.62 7.15 -4.26
C LEU A 72 -9.91 7.44 -3.53
N LYS A 73 -10.85 6.51 -3.60
CA LYS A 73 -12.13 6.60 -2.90
C LYS A 73 -12.39 5.34 -2.09
N VAL A 74 -13.13 5.51 -1.00
CA VAL A 74 -13.74 4.41 -0.26
C VAL A 74 -15.24 4.48 -0.52
N GLU A 75 -15.79 3.47 -1.18
CA GLU A 75 -17.23 3.39 -1.46
C GLU A 75 -17.81 2.14 -0.81
N ARG A 76 -19.00 2.27 -0.24
CA ARG A 76 -19.74 1.13 0.31
C ARG A 76 -20.58 0.50 -0.79
N PRO A 77 -20.65 -0.84 -0.93
CA PRO A 77 -20.04 -1.86 -0.06
C PRO A 77 -18.65 -2.35 -0.50
N THR A 78 -18.14 -1.86 -1.64
CA THR A 78 -17.01 -2.44 -2.37
C THR A 78 -15.64 -2.17 -1.74
N GLY A 79 -15.51 -1.18 -0.86
CA GLY A 79 -14.26 -0.80 -0.20
C GLY A 79 -13.46 0.22 -1.01
N LEU A 80 -12.18 -0.07 -1.26
CA LEU A 80 -11.23 0.87 -1.88
C LEU A 80 -11.30 0.81 -3.41
N HIS A 81 -11.39 1.98 -4.05
CA HIS A 81 -11.48 2.12 -5.50
C HIS A 81 -10.24 2.82 -6.08
N PHE A 82 -9.51 2.10 -6.92
CA PHE A 82 -8.25 2.54 -7.55
C PHE A 82 -8.44 3.04 -9.00
N GLY A 83 -9.66 3.01 -9.54
CA GLY A 83 -9.93 3.29 -10.95
C GLY A 83 -9.38 4.64 -11.42
N ALA A 84 -9.73 5.73 -10.71
CA ALA A 84 -9.27 7.07 -11.07
C ALA A 84 -7.76 7.26 -10.87
N LEU A 85 -7.17 6.64 -9.84
CA LEU A 85 -5.72 6.63 -9.65
C LEU A 85 -5.01 5.96 -10.83
N ARG A 86 -5.54 4.82 -11.28
CA ARG A 86 -5.00 4.09 -12.43
C ARG A 86 -5.02 4.90 -13.71
N GLU A 87 -6.09 5.64 -13.97
CA GLU A 87 -6.17 6.53 -15.14
C GLU A 87 -5.14 7.66 -15.07
N ARG A 88 -4.89 8.24 -13.89
CA ARG A 88 -3.85 9.27 -13.71
C ARG A 88 -2.45 8.74 -13.96
N ILE A 89 -2.14 7.55 -13.43
CA ILE A 89 -0.86 6.88 -13.70
C ILE A 89 -0.68 6.62 -15.20
N ARG A 90 -1.71 6.11 -15.89
CA ARG A 90 -1.67 5.88 -17.35
C ARG A 90 -1.51 7.17 -18.16
N ALA A 91 -2.02 8.28 -17.64
CA ALA A 91 -1.83 9.60 -18.23
C ALA A 91 -0.43 10.21 -17.94
N GLY A 92 0.44 9.49 -17.22
CA GLY A 92 1.81 9.90 -16.93
C GLY A 92 1.99 10.74 -15.66
N ASP A 93 0.95 10.90 -14.84
CA ASP A 93 1.07 11.53 -13.53
C ASP A 93 1.35 10.48 -12.47
N ASP A 94 2.64 10.25 -12.18
CA ASP A 94 3.11 9.35 -11.12
C ASP A 94 3.74 10.08 -9.94
N SER A 95 3.48 11.39 -9.86
CA SER A 95 4.08 12.28 -8.88
C SER A 95 3.78 11.84 -7.44
N GLY A 96 4.83 11.44 -6.72
CA GLY A 96 4.73 11.00 -5.34
C GLY A 96 3.99 9.67 -5.13
N LEU A 97 3.84 8.83 -6.17
CA LEU A 97 3.16 7.54 -6.03
C LEU A 97 3.83 6.67 -4.97
N ARG A 98 5.17 6.57 -4.97
CA ARG A 98 5.91 5.71 -4.03
C ARG A 98 5.81 6.24 -2.60
N GLU A 99 6.11 7.52 -2.42
CA GLU A 99 6.09 8.20 -1.13
C GLU A 99 4.68 8.23 -0.53
N GLY A 100 3.67 8.53 -1.35
CA GLY A 100 2.27 8.54 -0.93
C GLY A 100 1.74 7.14 -0.62
N SER A 101 2.11 6.11 -1.38
CA SER A 101 1.73 4.73 -1.08
C SER A 101 2.32 4.27 0.24
N ARG A 102 3.59 4.60 0.49
CA ARG A 102 4.24 4.36 1.79
C ARG A 102 3.49 5.08 2.91
N PHE A 103 3.22 6.37 2.74
CA PHE A 103 2.49 7.18 3.72
C PHE A 103 1.14 6.55 4.07
N VAL A 104 0.32 6.20 3.06
CA VAL A 104 -0.99 5.58 3.27
C VAL A 104 -0.89 4.29 4.09
N LEU A 105 0.06 3.41 3.76
CA LEU A 105 0.20 2.13 4.47
C LEU A 105 0.65 2.33 5.92
N VAL A 106 1.60 3.22 6.16
CA VAL A 106 2.09 3.52 7.53
C VAL A 106 0.99 4.16 8.36
N GLU A 107 0.31 5.19 7.83
CA GLU A 107 -0.78 5.87 8.54
C GLU A 107 -1.95 4.91 8.81
N PHE A 108 -2.31 4.05 7.84
CA PHE A 108 -3.36 3.06 8.03
C PHE A 108 -3.03 2.07 9.13
N LEU A 109 -1.82 1.49 9.13
CA LEU A 109 -1.38 0.60 10.20
C LEU A 109 -1.31 1.31 11.55
N THR A 110 -0.84 2.56 11.59
CA THR A 110 -0.74 3.36 12.82
C THR A 110 -2.11 3.65 13.43
N VAL A 111 -3.09 4.05 12.62
CA VAL A 111 -4.46 4.29 13.13
C VAL A 111 -5.08 3.00 13.63
N LEU A 112 -4.87 1.88 12.93
CA LEU A 112 -5.38 0.58 13.35
C LEU A 112 -4.71 0.05 14.62
N GLY A 113 -3.39 0.15 14.72
CA GLY A 113 -2.63 -0.22 15.91
C GLY A 113 -3.15 0.54 17.13
N ASN A 114 -3.25 1.86 17.02
CA ASN A 114 -3.78 2.72 18.10
C ASN A 114 -5.22 2.36 18.50
N LEU A 115 -6.13 2.16 17.53
CA LEU A 115 -7.53 1.86 17.82
C LEU A 115 -7.75 0.46 18.39
N THR A 116 -6.84 -0.47 18.10
CA THR A 116 -6.96 -1.87 18.52
C THR A 116 -5.98 -2.25 19.62
N ALA A 117 -5.30 -1.27 20.21
CA ALA A 117 -4.24 -1.49 21.19
C ALA A 117 -3.21 -2.53 20.72
N GLU A 118 -2.81 -2.41 19.44
CA GLU A 118 -1.85 -3.26 18.74
C GLU A 118 -2.25 -4.74 18.58
N ILE A 119 -3.47 -5.15 18.97
CA ILE A 119 -3.86 -6.58 18.93
C ILE A 119 -3.87 -7.16 17.50
N LEU A 120 -4.17 -6.31 16.49
CA LEU A 120 -4.18 -6.72 15.08
C LEU A 120 -2.82 -6.54 14.39
N THR A 121 -1.91 -5.76 14.98
CA THR A 121 -0.67 -5.33 14.35
C THR A 121 0.21 -6.50 13.88
N PRO A 122 0.47 -7.55 14.69
CA PRO A 122 1.31 -8.67 14.24
C PRO A 122 0.75 -9.39 13.02
N GLU A 123 -0.57 -9.61 12.98
CA GLU A 123 -1.24 -10.27 11.87
C GLU A 123 -1.23 -9.41 10.61
N LEU A 124 -1.53 -8.10 10.75
CA LEU A 124 -1.48 -7.16 9.63
C LEU A 124 -0.07 -7.01 9.03
N HIS A 125 0.97 -6.98 9.86
CA HIS A 125 2.37 -6.96 9.41
C HIS A 125 2.73 -8.26 8.68
N ALA A 126 2.31 -9.41 9.21
CA ALA A 126 2.52 -10.70 8.58
C ALA A 126 1.81 -10.78 7.22
N GLU A 127 0.57 -10.33 7.12
CA GLU A 127 -0.18 -10.30 5.86
C GLU A 127 0.45 -9.37 4.83
N LEU A 128 0.84 -8.14 5.22
CA LEU A 128 1.56 -7.23 4.34
C LEU A 128 2.86 -7.87 3.82
N SER A 129 3.59 -8.57 4.68
CA SER A 129 4.88 -9.17 4.30
C SER A 129 4.76 -10.21 3.17
N LYS A 130 3.61 -10.86 3.04
CA LYS A 130 3.31 -11.88 2.01
C LYS A 130 2.95 -11.27 0.65
N VAL A 131 2.59 -9.99 0.61
CA VAL A 131 2.15 -9.34 -0.63
C VAL A 131 3.34 -9.15 -1.57
N ALA A 132 3.26 -9.79 -2.73
CA ALA A 132 4.21 -9.65 -3.82
C ALA A 132 3.48 -9.79 -5.16
N LEU A 133 3.97 -9.12 -6.19
CA LEU A 133 3.51 -9.38 -7.56
C LEU A 133 4.02 -10.75 -8.05
N PRO A 134 3.25 -11.43 -8.93
CA PRO A 134 3.73 -12.62 -9.62
C PRO A 134 5.03 -12.36 -10.38
N GLU A 135 5.91 -13.35 -10.43
CA GLU A 135 7.25 -13.24 -11.02
C GLU A 135 7.23 -12.83 -12.51
N ALA A 136 6.17 -13.19 -13.25
CA ALA A 136 5.96 -12.81 -14.64
C ALA A 136 5.82 -11.29 -14.88
N VAL A 137 5.51 -10.52 -13.84
CA VAL A 137 5.32 -9.06 -13.91
C VAL A 137 6.59 -8.30 -13.49
N ARG A 138 7.57 -8.98 -12.88
CA ARG A 138 8.85 -8.38 -12.51
C ARG A 138 9.76 -8.32 -13.74
N PRO A 139 10.43 -7.19 -14.01
CA PRO A 139 11.40 -7.14 -15.09
C PRO A 139 12.52 -8.15 -14.80
N ARG A 140 12.76 -9.06 -15.76
CA ARG A 140 13.86 -10.02 -15.68
C ARG A 140 15.15 -9.21 -15.68
N VAL A 141 15.87 -9.19 -14.56
CA VAL A 141 17.24 -8.72 -14.53
C VAL A 141 18.00 -9.60 -15.51
N ALA A 142 18.40 -9.04 -16.66
CA ALA A 142 19.26 -9.72 -17.59
C ALA A 142 20.56 -10.00 -16.83
N ALA A 143 20.75 -11.24 -16.40
CA ALA A 143 22.05 -11.72 -15.96
C ALA A 143 23.01 -11.44 -17.12
N GLY A 144 23.97 -10.55 -16.90
CA GLY A 144 25.08 -10.37 -17.81
C GLY A 144 25.82 -11.68 -17.90
N GLU A 145 25.65 -12.41 -19.00
CA GLU A 145 26.56 -13.47 -19.37
C GLU A 145 27.84 -12.80 -19.87
N ASP A 146 28.84 -12.79 -18.99
CA ASP A 146 30.25 -12.73 -19.35
C ASP A 146 30.50 -13.73 -20.49
N THR A 147 30.65 -13.23 -21.72
CA THR A 147 31.26 -14.01 -22.79
C THR A 147 32.65 -13.44 -23.04
N THR A 148 33.59 -13.93 -22.24
CA THR A 148 35.01 -13.88 -22.60
C THR A 148 35.25 -15.00 -23.59
N SER A 149 35.60 -14.67 -24.84
CA SER A 149 36.37 -15.52 -25.76
C SER A 149 37.04 -14.65 -26.80
#